data_AF-A0A1D6H0Z1-F1
#
_entry.id   AF-A0A1D6H0Z1-F1
#
_cell.length_a   1.000
_cell.length_b   1.000
_cell.length_c   1.000
_cell.angle_alpha   90.00
_cell.angle_beta   90.00
_cell.angle_gamma   90.00
#
_symmetry.space_group_name_H-M   'P 1'
#
loop_
_entity.id
_entity.type
_entity.pdbx_description
1 polymer ?
#
loop_
_entity_poly.entity_id
_entity_poly.type
_entity_poly.pdbx_seq_one_letter_code
_entity_poly.pdbx_strand_id
1 'polypeptide(L)'
;MSLRFWAQTESGIFCLVLRADPNFDDSPWQSVSPEAKDFVKRLLNKDYRKRMTAAQALSFGNNQELHNARSSFEQARFNLVTSLSHVEATKRYEFLEAVSATMDSHLRYFKQGYELLHQMEPYINQRHTSSQNQHETKKPIDLLRKVDGNNMCADCGASEPDWASLNLGALLCIECSGVHRNLGVHISK
;
A
#
# COMPACT_ATOMS: atom_id res chain seq x y z
N MET A 1 61.91 -11.63 14.56
CA MET A 1 61.01 -10.55 15.01
C MET A 1 61.08 -10.53 16.53
N SER A 2 61.78 -9.57 17.13
CA SER A 2 62.00 -9.54 18.59
C SER A 2 60.74 -9.04 19.28
N LEU A 3 60.02 -9.93 19.96
CA LEU A 3 58.92 -9.56 20.84
C LEU A 3 59.53 -8.95 22.12
N ARG A 4 59.21 -7.69 22.41
CA ARG A 4 59.93 -6.83 23.38
C ARG A 4 60.01 -7.35 24.82
N PHE A 5 59.09 -8.22 25.22
CA PHE A 5 59.09 -8.88 26.53
C PHE A 5 59.01 -10.40 26.34
N TRP A 6 59.86 -10.93 25.46
CA TRP A 6 59.87 -12.35 25.17
C TRP A 6 61.12 -13.03 25.72
N ALA A 7 60.89 -14.14 26.40
CA ALA A 7 61.90 -15.08 26.83
C ALA A 7 61.33 -16.49 26.72
N GLN A 8 62.20 -17.49 26.74
CA GLN A 8 61.81 -18.90 26.65
C GLN A 8 61.09 -19.42 27.91
N THR A 9 61.14 -18.68 29.03
CA THR A 9 60.51 -19.04 30.30
C THR A 9 59.70 -17.87 30.88
N GLU A 10 58.65 -18.17 31.65
CA GLU A 10 57.82 -17.16 32.33
C GLU A 10 58.64 -16.28 33.27
N SER A 11 59.59 -16.86 34.02
CA SER A 11 60.50 -16.11 34.88
C SER A 11 61.38 -15.13 34.06
N GLY A 12 61.79 -15.53 32.86
CA GLY A 12 62.52 -14.65 31.93
C GLY A 12 61.66 -13.48 31.46
N ILE A 13 60.39 -13.73 31.11
CA ILE A 13 59.43 -12.69 30.72
C ILE A 13 59.21 -11.72 31.88
N PHE A 14 58.98 -12.24 33.09
CA PHE A 14 58.77 -11.43 34.29
C PHE A 14 59.98 -10.52 34.58
N CYS A 15 61.19 -11.05 34.50
CA CYS A 15 62.41 -10.25 34.65
C CYS A 15 62.53 -9.17 33.58
N LEU A 16 62.18 -9.46 32.32
CA LEU A 16 62.20 -8.48 31.24
C LEU A 16 61.17 -7.36 31.46
N VAL A 17 59.96 -7.69 31.89
CA VAL A 17 58.91 -6.69 32.21
C VAL A 17 59.35 -5.75 33.33
N LEU A 18 60.03 -6.27 34.36
CA LEU A 18 60.50 -5.45 35.48
C LEU A 18 61.73 -4.61 35.13
N ARG A 19 62.66 -5.14 34.33
CA ARG A 19 64.02 -4.56 34.18
C ARG A 19 64.27 -3.89 32.85
N ALA A 20 63.71 -4.37 31.75
CA ALA A 20 64.02 -3.84 30.42
C ALA A 20 63.38 -2.46 30.20
N ASP A 21 64.14 -1.53 29.62
CA ASP A 21 63.57 -0.29 29.09
C ASP A 21 63.18 -0.51 27.62
N PRO A 22 62.02 -0.02 27.15
CA PRO A 22 61.60 -0.27 25.78
C PRO A 22 62.53 0.43 24.77
N ASN A 23 63.21 -0.35 23.91
CA ASN A 23 63.99 0.16 22.78
C ASN A 23 63.08 0.45 21.56
N PHE A 24 63.30 1.58 20.87
CA PHE A 24 62.56 2.03 19.69
C PHE A 24 63.47 2.39 18.50
N ASP A 25 64.77 2.08 18.59
CA ASP A 25 65.76 2.39 17.56
C ASP A 25 65.95 1.20 16.59
N ASP A 26 65.54 0.00 17.02
CA ASP A 26 65.61 -1.22 16.21
C ASP A 26 64.39 -1.38 15.28
N SER A 27 64.59 -2.06 14.16
CA SER A 27 63.51 -2.47 13.25
C SER A 27 62.44 -3.31 13.99
N PRO A 28 61.12 -3.07 13.78
CA PRO A 28 60.51 -2.23 12.75
C PRO A 28 60.27 -0.77 13.15
N TRP A 29 60.76 -0.32 14.31
CA TRP A 29 60.42 1.00 14.84
C TRP A 29 61.01 2.15 14.05
N GLN A 30 62.03 1.91 13.22
CA GLN A 30 62.62 2.92 12.35
C GLN A 30 61.61 3.58 11.41
N SER A 31 60.56 2.88 10.98
CA SER A 31 59.51 3.40 10.11
C SER A 31 58.31 4.01 10.85
N VAL A 32 58.31 3.99 12.19
CA VAL A 32 57.20 4.47 13.03
C VAL A 32 57.41 5.93 13.40
N SER A 33 56.35 6.74 13.37
CA SER A 33 56.45 8.18 13.65
C SER A 33 56.95 8.46 15.08
N PRO A 34 57.68 9.57 15.31
CA PRO A 34 58.12 9.97 16.64
C PRO A 34 56.98 10.09 17.66
N GLU A 35 55.81 10.56 17.24
CA GLU A 35 54.61 10.74 18.07
C GLU A 35 54.04 9.38 18.52
N ALA A 36 53.99 8.41 17.60
CA ALA A 36 53.56 7.05 17.93
C ALA A 36 54.57 6.35 18.85
N LYS A 37 55.87 6.62 18.72
CA LYS A 37 56.89 6.16 19.68
C LYS A 37 56.70 6.79 21.06
N ASP A 38 56.44 8.10 21.13
CA ASP A 38 56.18 8.81 22.39
C ASP A 38 54.93 8.29 23.10
N PHE A 39 53.86 8.04 22.34
CA PHE A 39 52.63 7.43 22.86
C PHE A 39 52.90 6.14 23.62
N VAL A 40 53.59 5.20 22.96
CA VAL A 40 53.89 3.88 23.52
C VAL A 40 54.85 4.01 24.70
N LYS A 41 55.82 4.93 24.67
CA LYS A 41 56.71 5.23 25.82
C LYS A 41 55.92 5.68 27.04
N ARG A 42 54.93 6.55 26.87
CA ARG A 42 54.11 7.07 27.98
C ARG A 42 53.12 6.03 28.53
N LEU A 43 52.62 5.13 27.68
CA LEU A 43 51.78 3.99 28.09
C LEU A 43 52.57 2.92 28.85
N LEU A 44 53.81 2.63 28.42
CA LEU A 44 54.67 1.61 29.02
C LEU A 44 55.58 2.16 30.14
N ASN A 45 55.21 3.28 30.76
CA ASN A 45 56.00 3.84 31.85
C ASN A 45 56.01 2.89 33.07
N LYS A 46 57.21 2.57 33.56
CA LYS A 46 57.41 1.70 34.74
C LYS A 46 56.86 2.33 36.02
N ASP A 47 56.97 3.65 36.16
CA ASP A 47 56.38 4.39 37.27
C ASP A 47 54.87 4.52 37.06
N TYR A 48 54.08 3.82 37.87
CA TYR A 48 52.61 3.82 37.76
C TYR A 48 52.01 5.22 37.94
N ARG A 49 52.66 6.12 38.67
CA ARG A 49 52.18 7.49 38.89
C ARG A 49 52.39 8.38 37.66
N LYS A 50 53.35 8.02 36.81
CA LYS A 50 53.71 8.76 35.59
C LYS A 50 53.16 8.11 34.33
N ARG A 51 52.53 6.93 34.45
CA ARG A 51 51.93 6.20 33.33
C ARG A 51 50.70 6.94 32.82
N MET A 52 50.61 7.08 31.50
CA MET A 52 49.46 7.68 30.84
C MET A 52 48.17 6.93 31.19
N THR A 53 47.13 7.69 31.54
CA THR A 53 45.80 7.13 31.80
C THR A 53 45.04 6.88 30.49
N ALA A 54 44.01 6.03 30.53
CA ALA A 54 43.16 5.77 29.35
C ALA A 54 42.52 7.06 28.79
N ALA A 55 42.10 7.99 29.66
CA ALA A 55 41.55 9.28 29.24
C ALA A 55 42.59 10.15 28.51
N GLN A 56 43.84 10.17 29.00
CA GLN A 56 44.95 10.86 28.36
C GLN A 56 45.37 10.19 27.04
N ALA A 57 45.20 8.88 26.93
CA ALA A 57 45.50 8.13 25.71
C ALA A 57 44.46 8.41 24.61
N LEU A 58 43.18 8.54 24.97
CA LEU A 58 42.12 8.91 24.05
C LEU A 58 42.27 10.35 23.53
N SER A 59 42.90 11.23 24.31
CA SER A 59 43.22 12.59 23.91
C SER A 59 44.66 12.76 23.39
N PHE A 60 45.46 11.68 23.35
CA PHE A 60 46.82 11.73 22.83
C PHE A 60 46.78 11.94 21.31
N GLY A 61 47.44 12.98 20.83
CA GLY A 61 47.34 13.37 19.44
C GLY A 61 45.92 13.79 19.09
N ASN A 62 45.29 14.60 19.95
CA ASN A 62 43.97 15.20 19.72
C ASN A 62 43.99 15.89 18.35
N ASN A 63 43.59 15.15 17.31
CA ASN A 63 43.60 15.60 15.93
C ASN A 63 42.40 16.51 15.80
N GLN A 64 42.54 17.73 16.29
CA GLN A 64 41.52 18.76 16.22
C GLN A 64 41.01 18.88 14.78
N GLU A 65 41.91 18.71 13.80
CA GLU A 65 41.58 18.64 12.38
C GLU A 65 40.65 17.46 12.03
N LEU A 66 40.93 16.25 12.51
CA LEU A 66 40.07 15.08 12.31
C LEU A 66 38.70 15.26 12.98
N HIS A 67 38.69 15.80 14.20
CA HIS A 67 37.45 16.09 14.91
C HIS A 67 36.62 17.15 14.18
N ASN A 68 37.27 18.21 13.71
CA ASN A 68 36.65 19.28 12.93
C ASN A 68 36.11 18.75 11.60
N ALA A 69 36.89 17.91 10.90
CA ALA A 69 36.46 17.26 9.65
C ALA A 69 35.26 16.35 9.87
N ARG A 70 35.26 15.54 10.94
CA ARG A 70 34.11 14.71 11.33
C ARG A 70 32.87 15.55 11.63
N SER A 71 33.02 16.61 12.43
CA SER A 71 31.91 17.50 12.77
C SER A 71 31.33 18.19 11.53
N SER A 72 32.20 18.67 10.64
CA SER A 72 31.80 19.29 9.37
C SER A 72 31.04 18.31 8.46
N PHE A 73 31.54 17.08 8.34
CA PHE A 73 30.87 16.03 7.58
C PHE A 73 29.49 15.70 8.16
N GLU A 74 29.40 15.53 9.48
CA GLU A 74 28.14 15.23 10.17
C GLU A 74 27.11 16.36 10.00
N GLN A 75 27.55 17.62 10.07
CA GLN A 75 26.69 18.77 9.81
C GLN A 75 26.19 18.81 8.36
N ALA A 76 27.08 18.57 7.39
CA ALA A 76 26.71 18.52 5.98
C ALA A 76 25.70 17.40 5.69
N ARG A 77 25.91 16.22 6.30
CA ARG A 77 24.97 15.09 6.23
C ARG A 77 23.60 15.46 6.80
N PHE A 78 23.56 16.10 7.98
CA PHE A 78 22.30 16.52 8.60
C PHE A 78 21.55 17.53 7.74
N ASN A 79 22.26 18.53 7.20
CA ASN A 79 21.67 19.52 6.29
C ASN A 79 21.06 18.85 5.05
N LEU A 80 21.79 17.90 4.44
CA LEU A 80 21.32 17.17 3.26
C LEU A 80 20.05 16.36 3.55
N VAL A 81 20.02 15.59 4.63
CA VAL A 81 18.84 14.81 5.03
C VAL A 81 17.64 15.74 5.27
N THR A 82 17.87 16.89 5.91
CA THR A 82 16.81 17.88 6.16
C THR A 82 16.26 18.44 4.84
N SER A 83 17.12 18.78 3.89
CA SER A 83 16.71 19.24 2.55
C SER A 83 15.94 18.16 1.78
N LEU A 84 16.41 16.91 1.81
CA LEU A 84 15.72 15.77 1.19
C LEU A 84 14.32 15.57 1.77
N SER A 85 14.20 15.54 3.10
CA SER A 85 12.91 15.42 3.78
C SER A 85 11.94 16.54 3.39
N HIS A 86 12.43 17.77 3.24
CA HIS A 86 11.61 18.89 2.78
C HIS A 86 11.13 18.68 1.34
N VAL A 87 12.02 18.28 0.43
CA VAL A 87 11.66 18.00 -0.98
C VAL A 87 10.66 16.84 -1.08
N GLU A 88 10.85 15.77 -0.31
CA GLU A 88 9.93 14.63 -0.26
C GLU A 88 8.55 15.04 0.27
N ALA A 89 8.52 15.86 1.33
CA ALA A 89 7.27 16.41 1.86
C ALA A 89 6.55 17.25 0.79
N THR A 90 7.22 18.18 0.13
CA THR A 90 6.62 19.02 -0.92
C THR A 90 6.04 18.18 -2.05
N LYS A 91 6.78 17.18 -2.57
CA LYS A 91 6.29 16.28 -3.64
C LYS A 91 5.04 15.50 -3.21
N ARG A 92 4.96 15.10 -1.94
CA ARG A 92 3.78 14.42 -1.39
C ARG A 92 2.55 15.34 -1.40
N TYR A 93 2.70 16.62 -1.07
CA TYR A 93 1.62 17.59 -1.11
C TYR A 93 1.19 17.91 -2.54
N GLU A 94 2.14 18.12 -3.46
CA GLU A 94 1.85 18.36 -4.88
C GLU A 94 1.08 17.20 -5.52
N PHE A 95 1.50 15.95 -5.25
CA PHE A 95 0.76 14.78 -5.72
C PHE A 95 -0.67 14.74 -5.15
N LEU A 96 -0.82 14.96 -3.85
CA LEU A 96 -2.13 14.93 -3.19
C LEU A 96 -3.05 16.04 -3.73
N GLU A 97 -2.51 17.22 -4.00
CA GLU A 97 -3.23 18.34 -4.61
C GLU A 97 -3.71 17.99 -6.03
N ALA A 98 -2.83 17.43 -6.87
CA ALA A 98 -3.19 17.01 -8.22
C ALA A 98 -4.29 15.93 -8.23
N VAL A 99 -4.21 14.96 -7.32
CA VAL A 99 -5.25 13.92 -7.15
C VAL A 99 -6.56 14.56 -6.69
N SER A 100 -6.52 15.45 -5.71
CA SER A 100 -7.72 16.16 -5.20
C SER A 100 -8.39 16.99 -6.29
N ALA A 101 -7.62 17.77 -7.06
CA ALA A 101 -8.12 18.57 -8.18
C ALA A 101 -8.77 17.70 -9.27
N THR A 102 -8.18 16.53 -9.54
CA THR A 102 -8.74 15.54 -10.47
C THR A 102 -10.06 14.99 -9.94
N MET A 103 -10.14 14.60 -8.66
CA MET A 103 -11.37 14.11 -8.03
C MET A 103 -12.49 15.16 -8.04
N ASP A 104 -12.17 16.42 -7.72
CA ASP A 104 -13.12 17.52 -7.77
C ASP A 104 -13.68 17.74 -9.19
N SER A 105 -12.81 17.67 -10.21
CA SER A 105 -13.22 17.77 -11.61
C SER A 105 -14.17 16.63 -12.01
N HIS A 106 -13.90 15.40 -11.58
CA HIS A 106 -14.79 14.26 -11.80
C HIS A 106 -16.15 14.46 -11.09
N LEU A 107 -16.13 14.89 -9.82
CA LEU A 107 -17.35 15.16 -9.08
C LEU A 107 -18.22 16.20 -9.79
N ARG A 108 -17.62 17.27 -10.31
CA ARG A 108 -18.33 18.29 -11.10
C ARG A 108 -18.92 17.72 -12.38
N TYR A 109 -18.16 16.91 -13.12
CA TYR A 109 -18.65 16.23 -14.33
C TYR A 109 -19.87 15.36 -14.03
N PHE A 110 -19.81 14.52 -12.99
CA PHE A 110 -20.93 13.65 -12.61
C PHE A 110 -22.14 14.44 -12.14
N LYS A 111 -21.95 15.50 -11.36
CA LYS A 111 -23.04 16.40 -10.94
C LYS A 111 -23.75 17.02 -12.14
N GLN A 112 -23.00 17.49 -13.14
CA GLN A 112 -23.58 18.04 -14.38
C GLN A 112 -24.35 16.98 -15.17
N GLY A 113 -23.80 15.77 -15.30
CA GLY A 113 -24.50 14.66 -15.95
C GLY A 113 -25.80 14.27 -15.24
N TYR A 114 -25.77 14.22 -13.90
CA TYR A 114 -26.97 13.99 -13.08
C TYR A 114 -28.03 15.07 -13.32
N GLU A 115 -27.64 16.34 -13.28
CA GLU A 115 -28.57 17.47 -13.46
C GLU A 115 -29.28 17.40 -14.81
N LEU A 116 -28.54 17.08 -15.89
CA LEU A 116 -29.10 16.89 -17.22
C LEU A 116 -30.12 15.74 -17.29
N LEU A 117 -29.81 14.61 -16.65
CA LEU A 117 -30.74 13.47 -16.59
C LEU A 117 -31.96 13.78 -15.73
N HIS A 118 -31.77 14.48 -14.62
CA HIS A 118 -32.86 14.88 -13.72
C HIS A 118 -33.83 15.84 -14.42
N GLN A 119 -33.33 16.74 -15.27
CA GLN A 119 -34.19 17.58 -16.13
C GLN A 119 -35.09 16.79 -17.09
N MET A 120 -34.75 15.54 -17.41
CA MET A 120 -35.55 14.68 -18.27
C MET A 120 -36.66 13.91 -17.52
N GLU A 121 -36.57 13.82 -16.20
CA GLU A 121 -37.54 13.13 -15.34
C GLU A 121 -39.00 13.50 -15.59
N PRO A 122 -39.39 14.80 -15.71
CA PRO A 122 -40.79 15.16 -15.98
C PRO A 122 -41.29 14.60 -17.33
N TYR A 123 -40.46 14.56 -18.36
CA TYR A 123 -40.84 14.04 -19.68
C TYR A 123 -41.00 12.53 -19.69
N ILE A 124 -40.15 11.82 -18.95
CA ILE A 124 -40.26 10.37 -18.75
C ILE A 124 -41.58 10.06 -18.05
N ASN A 125 -41.87 10.74 -16.95
CA ASN A 125 -43.12 10.57 -16.20
C ASN A 125 -44.35 10.92 -17.03
N GLN A 126 -44.30 11.99 -17.83
CA GLN A 126 -45.38 12.38 -18.73
C GLN A 126 -45.66 11.30 -19.80
N ARG A 127 -44.63 10.65 -20.35
CA ARG A 127 -44.83 9.53 -21.28
C ARG A 127 -45.41 8.31 -20.57
N HIS A 128 -44.93 7.98 -19.37
CA HIS A 128 -45.48 6.85 -18.60
C HIS A 128 -46.97 7.02 -18.30
N THR A 129 -47.40 8.21 -17.87
CA THR A 129 -48.83 8.48 -17.62
C THR A 129 -49.66 8.47 -18.90
N SER A 130 -49.12 9.02 -20.00
CA SER A 130 -49.78 8.99 -21.31
C SER A 130 -49.94 7.57 -21.85
N SER A 131 -48.93 6.71 -21.68
CA SER A 131 -49.00 5.29 -22.06
C SER A 131 -49.92 4.47 -21.14
N GLN A 132 -49.96 4.77 -19.83
CA GLN A 132 -50.90 4.13 -18.91
C GLN A 132 -52.36 4.51 -19.20
N ASN A 133 -52.63 5.77 -19.52
CA ASN A 133 -53.98 6.22 -19.92
C ASN A 133 -54.41 5.61 -21.26
N GLN A 134 -53.48 5.31 -22.17
CA GLN A 134 -53.78 4.55 -23.40
C GLN A 134 -54.01 3.05 -23.14
N HIS A 135 -53.58 2.53 -21.98
CA HIS A 135 -53.73 1.12 -21.58
C HIS A 135 -54.87 0.84 -20.59
N GLU A 136 -55.71 1.83 -20.29
CA GLU A 136 -57.07 1.58 -19.78
C GLU A 136 -57.99 0.96 -20.85
N THR A 137 -57.47 0.64 -22.04
CA THR A 137 -58.12 -0.27 -22.97
C THR A 137 -58.01 -1.71 -22.45
N LYS A 138 -59.10 -2.19 -21.85
CA LYS A 138 -59.52 -3.60 -21.61
C LYS A 138 -58.41 -4.64 -21.83
N LYS A 139 -58.04 -5.41 -20.80
CA LYS A 139 -57.04 -6.47 -20.94
C LYS A 139 -57.45 -7.39 -22.09
N PRO A 140 -56.55 -7.78 -23.02
CA PRO A 140 -56.92 -8.59 -24.18
C PRO A 140 -57.68 -9.89 -23.83
N ILE A 141 -57.40 -10.47 -22.67
CA ILE A 141 -58.11 -11.64 -22.14
C ILE A 141 -59.59 -11.37 -21.83
N ASP A 142 -59.95 -10.15 -21.44
CA ASP A 142 -61.34 -9.74 -21.17
C ASP A 142 -62.19 -9.75 -22.44
N LEU A 143 -61.54 -9.60 -23.61
CA LEU A 143 -62.21 -9.74 -24.91
C LEU A 143 -62.43 -11.22 -25.26
N LEU A 144 -61.45 -12.08 -24.99
CA LEU A 144 -61.54 -13.52 -25.25
C LEU A 144 -62.57 -14.23 -24.36
N ARG A 145 -62.72 -13.79 -23.10
CA ARG A 145 -63.73 -14.30 -22.15
C ARG A 145 -65.17 -14.04 -22.60
N LYS A 146 -65.40 -13.08 -23.51
CA LYS A 146 -66.74 -12.79 -24.07
C LYS A 146 -67.14 -13.71 -25.20
N VAL A 147 -66.21 -14.53 -25.72
CA VAL A 147 -66.54 -15.54 -26.72
C VAL A 147 -67.26 -16.69 -26.00
N ASP A 148 -68.39 -17.11 -26.55
CA ASP A 148 -69.17 -18.19 -25.96
C ASP A 148 -68.32 -19.47 -25.79
N GLY A 149 -68.40 -20.10 -24.61
CA GLY A 149 -67.60 -21.26 -24.24
C GLY A 149 -66.25 -20.94 -23.58
N ASN A 150 -65.73 -19.71 -23.72
CA ASN A 150 -64.48 -19.29 -23.04
C ASN A 150 -64.69 -18.88 -21.58
N ASN A 151 -65.87 -19.09 -21.00
CA ASN A 151 -66.11 -18.91 -19.57
C ASN A 151 -65.58 -20.08 -18.72
N MET A 152 -65.16 -21.17 -19.36
CA MET A 152 -64.59 -22.36 -18.73
C MET A 152 -63.32 -22.83 -19.44
N CYS A 153 -62.47 -23.53 -18.72
CA CYS A 153 -61.25 -24.15 -19.25
C CYS A 153 -61.60 -25.18 -20.32
N ALA A 154 -60.96 -25.09 -21.47
CA ALA A 154 -61.22 -25.98 -22.61
C ALA A 154 -60.91 -27.48 -22.32
N ASP A 155 -60.00 -27.76 -21.39
CA ASP A 155 -59.57 -29.14 -21.10
C ASP A 155 -60.33 -29.78 -19.93
N CYS A 156 -60.52 -29.05 -18.83
CA CYS A 156 -61.05 -29.60 -17.58
C CYS A 156 -62.40 -28.99 -17.15
N GLY A 157 -62.89 -27.96 -17.85
CA GLY A 157 -64.14 -27.28 -17.53
C GLY A 157 -64.10 -26.39 -16.29
N ALA A 158 -62.94 -26.19 -15.66
CA ALA A 158 -62.79 -25.26 -14.53
C ALA A 158 -63.26 -23.84 -14.92
N SER A 159 -63.99 -23.17 -14.04
CA SER A 159 -64.49 -21.82 -14.27
C SER A 159 -63.37 -20.79 -14.32
N GLU A 160 -63.61 -19.69 -15.03
CA GLU A 160 -62.75 -18.49 -15.06
C GLU A 160 -61.29 -18.72 -15.49
N PRO A 161 -61.03 -19.36 -16.64
CA PRO A 161 -59.66 -19.63 -17.11
C PRO A 161 -58.85 -18.36 -17.39
N ASP A 162 -57.62 -18.29 -16.85
CA ASP A 162 -56.73 -17.12 -16.90
C ASP A 162 -55.67 -17.14 -18.02
N TRP A 163 -55.54 -18.26 -18.74
CA TRP A 163 -54.55 -18.44 -19.78
C TRP A 163 -55.23 -18.60 -21.13
N ALA A 164 -54.63 -18.08 -22.20
CA ALA A 164 -55.19 -18.19 -23.55
C ALA A 164 -54.25 -18.95 -24.48
N SER A 165 -54.78 -19.90 -25.23
CA SER A 165 -54.15 -20.36 -26.47
C SER A 165 -54.51 -19.39 -27.59
N LEU A 166 -53.55 -18.57 -28.01
CA LEU A 166 -53.80 -17.54 -29.03
C LEU A 166 -54.12 -18.14 -30.40
N ASN A 167 -53.54 -19.29 -30.73
CA ASN A 167 -53.73 -19.96 -32.01
C ASN A 167 -55.12 -20.61 -32.12
N LEU A 168 -55.66 -21.08 -30.99
CA LEU A 168 -56.95 -21.76 -30.93
C LEU A 168 -58.10 -20.84 -30.48
N GLY A 169 -57.77 -19.65 -29.95
CA GLY A 169 -58.76 -18.73 -29.40
C GLY A 169 -59.49 -19.25 -28.15
N ALA A 170 -58.93 -20.26 -27.47
CA ALA A 170 -59.52 -20.93 -26.32
C ALA A 170 -58.82 -20.56 -25.02
N LEU A 171 -59.54 -20.60 -23.89
CA LEU A 171 -59.00 -20.32 -22.57
C LEU A 171 -58.74 -21.60 -21.75
N LEU A 172 -57.66 -21.60 -20.97
CA LEU A 172 -57.19 -22.69 -20.13
C LEU A 172 -56.95 -22.20 -18.69
N CYS A 173 -57.14 -23.08 -17.71
CA CYS A 173 -56.71 -22.81 -16.34
C CYS A 173 -55.18 -22.92 -16.22
N ILE A 174 -54.62 -22.41 -15.11
CA ILE A 174 -53.18 -22.44 -14.86
C ILE A 174 -52.62 -23.87 -14.85
N GLU A 175 -53.39 -24.83 -14.37
CA GLU A 175 -52.99 -26.24 -14.27
C GLU A 175 -52.88 -26.89 -15.66
N CYS A 176 -53.94 -26.81 -16.47
CA CYS A 176 -53.95 -27.35 -17.82
C CYS A 176 -52.91 -26.67 -18.71
N SER A 177 -52.77 -25.34 -18.62
CA SER A 177 -51.71 -24.63 -19.36
C SER A 177 -50.29 -25.05 -18.93
N GLY A 178 -50.09 -25.40 -17.65
CA GLY A 178 -48.85 -25.99 -17.15
C GLY A 178 -48.56 -27.37 -17.75
N VAL A 179 -49.58 -28.22 -17.91
CA VAL A 179 -49.45 -29.51 -18.59
C VAL A 179 -48.98 -29.32 -20.02
N HIS A 180 -49.63 -28.44 -20.78
CA HIS A 180 -49.25 -28.14 -22.17
C HIS A 180 -47.81 -27.63 -22.29
N ARG A 181 -47.36 -26.76 -21.38
CA ARG A 181 -45.96 -26.27 -21.36
C ARG A 181 -44.95 -27.40 -21.18
N ASN A 182 -45.27 -28.41 -20.37
CA ASN A 182 -44.39 -29.55 -20.11
C ASN A 182 -44.31 -30.53 -21.29
N LEU A 183 -45.27 -30.51 -22.21
CA LEU A 183 -45.25 -31.33 -23.43
C LEU A 183 -44.29 -30.77 -24.50
N GLY A 184 -43.97 -29.48 -24.41
CA GLY A 184 -43.06 -28.80 -25.34
C GLY A 184 -43.73 -28.36 -26.65
N VAL A 185 -43.14 -27.35 -27.28
CA VAL A 185 -43.72 -26.62 -28.44
C VAL A 185 -43.92 -27.47 -29.71
N HIS A 186 -43.31 -28.65 -29.77
CA HIS A 186 -43.51 -29.61 -30.87
C HIS A 186 -44.83 -30.38 -30.73
N ILE A 187 -45.46 -30.35 -29.55
CA ILE A 187 -46.73 -30.99 -29.23
C ILE A 187 -47.82 -29.94 -28.96
N SER A 188 -47.51 -28.90 -28.17
CA SER A 188 -48.50 -27.94 -27.65
C SER A 188 -48.57 -26.62 -28.44
N LYS A 189 -48.84 -26.67 -29.74
CA LYS A 189 -48.91 -25.48 -30.59
C LYS A 189 -50.29 -24.81 -30.61
#